data_AF-A0A855ETS5-F1
#
_entry.id   AF-A0A855ETS5-F1
#
_cell.length_a   1.000
_cell.length_b   1.000
_cell.length_c   1.000
_cell.angle_alpha   90.00
_cell.angle_beta   90.00
_cell.angle_gamma   90.00
#
_symmetry.space_group_name_H-M   'P 1'
#
loop_
_entity.id
_entity.type
_entity.pdbx_description
1 polymer ?
#
loop_
_entity_poly.entity_id
_entity_poly.type
_entity_poly.pdbx_seq_one_letter_code
_entity_poly.pdbx_strand_id
1 'polypeptide(L)'
;MFSPIYENYLDSQPATPEQLHTIIRETPCAGKVLLLALDVNDGNSSEPLTLGYANELASGCKEKEMLMESKKIREGEMTTFREKQLKALNGINK
;
A
#
# COMPACT_ATOMS: atom_id res chain seq x y z
N MET A 1 -22.22 -21.67 9.10
CA MET A 1 -22.35 -21.27 7.68
C MET A 1 -22.40 -19.75 7.67
N PHE A 2 -21.24 -19.09 7.54
CA PHE A 2 -21.17 -17.63 7.48
C PHE A 2 -21.55 -17.21 6.07
N SER A 3 -22.65 -16.44 5.93
CA SER A 3 -23.20 -16.07 4.63
C SER A 3 -22.41 -14.88 4.05
N PRO A 4 -21.97 -14.91 2.78
CA PRO A 4 -21.20 -13.83 2.15
C PRO A 4 -21.94 -12.47 2.10
N ILE A 5 -23.25 -12.47 2.36
CA ILE A 5 -24.07 -11.26 2.49
C ILE A 5 -23.68 -10.43 3.73
N TYR A 6 -23.26 -11.08 4.82
CA TYR A 6 -22.96 -10.40 6.09
C TYR A 6 -21.63 -9.62 6.04
N GLU A 7 -20.62 -10.18 5.36
CA GLU A 7 -19.33 -9.51 5.12
C GLU A 7 -19.51 -8.26 4.25
N ASN A 8 -20.26 -8.36 3.15
CA ASN A 8 -20.57 -7.19 2.30
C ASN A 8 -21.31 -6.08 3.07
N TYR A 9 -22.19 -6.46 4.00
CA TYR A 9 -22.91 -5.50 4.84
C TYR A 9 -21.97 -4.80 5.83
N LEU A 10 -21.08 -5.54 6.48
CA LEU A 10 -20.06 -4.98 7.37
C LEU A 10 -19.10 -4.05 6.63
N ASP A 11 -18.69 -4.43 5.41
CA ASP A 11 -17.80 -3.64 4.57
C ASP A 11 -18.44 -2.35 4.06
N SER A 12 -19.76 -2.31 3.95
CA SER A 12 -20.53 -1.12 3.57
C SER A 12 -20.79 -0.18 4.75
N GLN A 13 -20.50 -0.60 5.98
CA GLN A 13 -20.65 0.29 7.13
C GLN A 13 -19.55 1.35 7.15
N PRO A 14 -19.86 2.57 7.59
CA PRO A 14 -18.86 3.61 7.80
C PRO A 14 -17.80 3.11 8.78
N ALA A 15 -16.53 3.27 8.43
CA ALA A 15 -15.42 2.94 9.29
C ALA A 15 -15.41 3.87 10.50
N THR A 16 -15.34 3.32 11.71
CA THR A 16 -15.18 4.16 12.89
C THR A 16 -13.73 4.65 13.01
N PRO A 17 -13.48 5.80 13.67
CA PRO A 17 -12.12 6.28 13.91
C PRO A 17 -11.22 5.23 14.57
N GLU A 18 -11.75 4.42 15.48
CA GLU A 18 -11.01 3.36 16.18
C GLU A 18 -10.60 2.23 15.23
N GLN A 19 -11.49 1.85 14.30
CA GLN A 19 -11.19 0.86 13.27
C GLN A 19 -10.10 1.39 12.33
N LEU A 20 -10.20 2.65 11.91
CA LEU A 20 -9.18 3.30 11.09
C LEU A 20 -7.83 3.35 11.82
N HIS A 21 -7.82 3.72 13.10
CA HIS A 21 -6.62 3.69 13.93
C HIS A 21 -6.01 2.30 14.05
N THR A 22 -6.83 1.25 14.13
CA THR A 22 -6.38 -0.14 14.15
C THR A 22 -5.72 -0.51 12.82
N ILE A 23 -6.38 -0.20 11.70
CA ILE A 23 -5.85 -0.43 10.35
C ILE A 23 -4.52 0.32 10.16
N ILE A 24 -4.40 1.56 10.62
CA ILE A 24 -3.16 2.36 10.54
C ILE A 24 -2.05 1.75 11.40
N ARG A 25 -2.39 1.24 12.58
CA ARG A 25 -1.41 0.58 13.46
C ARG A 25 -0.87 -0.70 12.84
N GLU A 26 -1.75 -1.50 12.23
CA GLU A 26 -1.38 -2.76 11.56
C GLU A 26 -0.69 -2.53 10.22
N THR A 27 -1.12 -1.51 9.48
CA THR A 27 -0.60 -1.14 8.15
C THR A 27 -0.23 0.35 8.14
N PRO A 28 0.96 0.72 8.65
CA PRO A 28 1.39 2.12 8.75
C PRO A 28 1.38 2.87 7.42
N CYS A 29 1.63 2.16 6.32
CA CYS A 29 1.67 2.73 4.99
C CYS A 29 0.28 3.23 4.53
N ALA A 30 -0.81 2.69 5.08
CA ALA A 30 -2.18 3.04 4.74
C ALA A 30 -2.62 4.39 5.32
N GLY A 31 -1.98 4.89 6.38
CA GLY A 31 -2.47 6.05 7.13
C GLY A 31 -2.60 7.33 6.31
N LYS A 32 -1.66 7.62 5.41
CA LYS A 32 -1.77 8.80 4.52
C LYS A 32 -2.92 8.66 3.53
N VAL A 33 -3.14 7.46 3.00
CA VAL A 33 -4.16 7.20 2.00
C VAL A 33 -5.55 7.25 2.63
N LEU A 34 -5.71 6.73 3.84
CA LEU A 34 -6.94 6.82 4.61
C LEU A 34 -7.30 8.27 4.97
N LEU A 35 -6.32 9.08 5.38
CA LEU A 35 -6.55 10.51 5.65
C LEU A 35 -6.99 11.26 4.40
N LEU A 36 -6.39 11.00 3.24
CA LEU A 36 -6.83 11.58 1.97
C LEU A 36 -8.25 11.14 1.59
N ALA A 37 -8.59 9.87 1.81
CA ALA A 37 -9.94 9.37 1.55
C ALA A 37 -10.99 10.01 2.48
N LEU A 38 -10.61 10.38 3.70
CA LEU A 38 -11.47 11.16 4.61
C LEU A 38 -11.60 12.62 4.16
N ASP A 39 -10.54 13.23 3.63
CA ASP A 39 -10.48 14.64 3.20
C ASP A 39 -11.27 14.89 1.89
N VAL A 40 -11.34 13.90 1.00
CA VAL A 40 -12.11 13.99 -0.27
C VAL A 40 -13.63 14.07 -0.05
N ASN A 41 -14.12 13.86 1.18
CA ASN A 41 -15.53 14.09 1.56
C ASN A 41 -15.91 15.58 1.67
N ASP A 42 -15.09 16.50 1.18
CA ASP A 42 -15.38 17.93 1.15
C ASP A 42 -16.49 18.26 0.11
N GLY A 43 -17.74 18.12 0.55
CA GLY A 43 -18.85 18.98 0.12
C GLY A 43 -19.81 18.47 -0.94
N ASN A 44 -19.49 17.46 -1.76
CA ASN A 44 -20.36 17.08 -2.89
C ASN A 44 -20.65 15.57 -3.06
N SER A 45 -20.03 14.70 -2.27
CA SER A 45 -20.30 13.26 -2.21
C SER A 45 -20.34 12.83 -0.76
N SER A 46 -21.52 12.48 -0.26
CA SER A 46 -21.80 12.32 1.17
C SER A 46 -21.64 10.87 1.66
N GLU A 47 -20.81 10.06 1.00
CA GLU A 47 -20.61 8.66 1.40
C GLU A 47 -19.41 8.55 2.35
N PRO A 48 -19.64 8.23 3.63
CA PRO A 48 -18.56 8.07 4.59
C PRO A 48 -17.60 6.95 4.15
N LEU A 49 -16.31 7.11 4.46
CA LEU A 49 -15.29 6.08 4.23
C LEU A 49 -15.75 4.78 4.88
N THR A 50 -16.05 3.77 4.09
CA THR A 50 -16.54 2.48 4.60
C THR A 50 -15.38 1.62 5.12
N LEU A 51 -15.68 0.69 6.01
CA LEU A 51 -14.69 -0.23 6.57
C LEU A 51 -14.05 -1.10 5.49
N GLY A 52 -14.85 -1.57 4.53
CA GLY A 52 -14.36 -2.35 3.40
C GLY A 52 -13.39 -1.54 2.54
N TYR A 53 -13.73 -0.28 2.24
CA TYR A 53 -12.86 0.58 1.45
C TYR A 53 -11.57 0.93 2.21
N ALA A 54 -11.64 1.16 3.52
CA ALA A 54 -10.45 1.36 4.34
C ALA A 54 -9.50 0.13 4.34
N ASN A 55 -10.07 -1.08 4.42
CA ASN A 55 -9.30 -2.32 4.33
C ASN A 55 -8.70 -2.52 2.93
N GLU A 56 -9.42 -2.18 1.87
CA GLU A 56 -8.93 -2.23 0.49
C GLU A 56 -7.72 -1.30 0.30
N LEU A 57 -7.81 -0.06 0.79
CA LEU A 57 -6.72 0.91 0.75
C LEU A 57 -5.50 0.41 1.54
N ALA A 58 -5.70 -0.24 2.67
CA ALA A 58 -4.63 -0.83 3.46
C ALA A 58 -3.95 -2.01 2.73
N SER A 59 -4.74 -2.92 2.17
CA SER A 59 -4.25 -4.05 1.40
C SER A 59 -3.46 -3.60 0.16
N GLY A 60 -4.01 -2.66 -0.62
CA GLY A 60 -3.34 -2.11 -1.79
C GLY A 60 -2.06 -1.36 -1.46
N CYS A 61 -1.98 -0.76 -0.27
CA CYS A 61 -0.75 -0.15 0.21
C CYS A 61 0.34 -1.19 0.50
N LYS A 62 -0.01 -2.28 1.20
CA LYS A 62 0.90 -3.39 1.49
C LYS A 62 1.39 -4.08 0.21
N GLU A 63 0.52 -4.25 -0.77
CA GLU A 63 0.90 -4.81 -2.08
C GLU A 63 1.87 -3.89 -2.81
N LYS A 64 1.63 -2.57 -2.81
CA LYS A 64 2.57 -1.60 -3.40
C LYS A 64 3.92 -1.61 -2.70
N GLU A 65 3.96 -1.72 -1.38
CA GLU A 65 5.22 -1.84 -0.62
C GLU A 65 5.99 -3.11 -1.03
N MET A 66 5.33 -4.26 -1.12
CA MET A 66 5.95 -5.50 -1.61
C MET A 66 6.48 -5.37 -3.04
N LEU A 67 5.71 -4.73 -3.94
CA LEU A 67 6.15 -4.47 -5.31
C LEU A 67 7.35 -3.53 -5.37
N MET A 68 7.39 -2.49 -4.54
CA MET A 68 8.54 -1.58 -4.45
C MET A 68 9.78 -2.28 -3.90
N GLU A 69 9.64 -3.09 -2.86
CA GLU A 69 10.77 -3.85 -2.29
C GLU A 69 11.33 -4.85 -3.32
N SER A 70 10.45 -5.57 -4.03
CA SER A 70 10.88 -6.47 -5.11
C SER A 70 11.57 -5.75 -6.27
N LYS A 71 11.21 -4.50 -6.57
CA LYS A 71 11.90 -3.69 -7.58
C LYS A 71 13.26 -3.24 -7.08
N LYS A 72 13.36 -2.84 -5.81
CA LYS A 72 14.61 -2.43 -5.18
C LYS A 72 15.66 -3.55 -5.16
N ILE A 73 15.25 -4.79 -4.87
CA ILE A 73 16.13 -5.96 -4.93
C ILE A 73 16.67 -6.15 -6.35
N ARG A 74 15.78 -6.12 -7.36
CA ARG A 74 16.17 -6.27 -8.77
C ARG A 74 17.09 -5.14 -9.28
N GLU A 75 16.87 -3.91 -8.85
CA GLU A 75 17.70 -2.77 -9.21
C GLU A 75 19.06 -2.77 -8.50
N GLY A 76 19.12 -3.22 -7.25
CA GLY A 76 20.36 -3.43 -6.49
C GLY A 76 21.27 -4.52 -7.09
N GLU A 77 20.67 -5.61 -7.59
CA GLU A 77 21.41 -6.66 -8.29
C GLU A 77 21.90 -6.22 -9.68
N MET A 78 21.12 -5.41 -10.40
CA MET A 78 21.51 -4.90 -11.72
C MET A 78 22.63 -3.85 -11.64
N THR A 79 22.62 -3.01 -10.60
CA THR A 79 23.69 -2.01 -10.36
C THR A 79 25.02 -2.68 -10.01
N THR A 80 25.00 -3.68 -9.14
CA THR A 80 26.21 -4.45 -8.78
C THR A 80 26.79 -5.25 -9.97
N PHE A 81 25.95 -5.81 -10.84
CA PHE A 81 26.43 -6.45 -12.08
C PHE A 81 27.09 -5.43 -13.02
N ARG A 82 26.45 -4.28 -13.24
CA ARG A 82 26.97 -3.22 -14.12
C ARG A 82 28.30 -2.64 -13.61
N GLU A 83 28.44 -2.45 -12.31
CA GLU A 83 29.70 -2.01 -11.68
C GLU A 83 30.84 -3.02 -11.85
N LYS A 84 30.58 -4.32 -11.67
CA LYS A 84 31.59 -5.36 -11.89
C LYS A 84 32.06 -5.41 -13.35
N GLN A 85 31.14 -5.28 -14.31
CA GLN A 85 31.48 -5.23 -15.74
C GLN A 85 32.32 -3.99 -16.07
N LEU A 86 31.97 -2.82 -15.54
CA LEU A 86 32.75 -1.59 -15.73
C LEU A 86 34.16 -1.69 -15.11
N LYS A 87 34.28 -2.28 -13.93
CA LYS A 87 35.59 -2.48 -13.27
C LYS A 87 36.47 -3.46 -14.03
N ALA A 88 35.89 -4.51 -14.62
CA ALA A 88 36.62 -5.46 -15.48
C ALA A 88 37.11 -4.80 -16.78
N LEU A 89 36.28 -3.97 -17.43
CA LEU A 89 36.64 -3.26 -18.66
C LEU A 89 37.72 -2.18 -18.42
N ASN A 90 37.63 -1.44 -17.31
CA ASN A 90 38.63 -0.43 -16.96
C ASN A 90 39.96 -1.03 -16.49
N GLY A 91 39.97 -2.28 -16.02
CA GLY A 91 41.19 -3.01 -15.63
C GLY A 91 42.00 -3.57 -16.81
N ILE A 92 41.39 -3.72 -17.98
CA ILE A 92 42.04 -4.24 -19.21
C ILE A 92 42.76 -3.13 -19.99
N ASN A 93 42.42 -1.86 -19.74
CA ASN A 93 43.02 -0.69 -20.40
C ASN A 93 44.28 -0.13 -19.70
N LYS A 94 45.00 -0.95 -18.92
CA LYS A 94 46.27 -0.59 -18.26
C LYS A 94 47.38 -1.57 -18.64
#